data_AF-A0A9E6A6T6-F1
#
_entry.id   AF-A0A9E6A6T6-F1
#
_cell.length_a   1.000
_cell.length_b   1.000
_cell.length_c   1.000
_cell.angle_alpha   90.00
_cell.angle_beta   90.00
_cell.angle_gamma   90.00
#
_symmetry.space_group_name_H-M   'P 1'
#
loop_
_entity.id
_entity.type
_entity.pdbx_description
1 polymer ?
#
loop_
_entity_poly.entity_id
_entity_poly.type
_entity_poly.pdbx_seq_one_letter_code
_entity_poly.pdbx_strand_id
1 'polypeptide(L)'
;MLYVLPDSAGDMLMLQGNGNLSQKDYTDVFLAQIEKQLKPGSTLRVLLYLDHDFSHFDEDSNWNAQLLFKASGTDIARMAIISDGSGNDLCSSFNTAEVQHFATAEFLKAMHWCDEPLN
;
A
#
# COMPACT_ATOMS: atom_id res chain seq x y z
N MET A 1 7.79 1.91 10.31
CA MET A 1 7.73 3.26 9.74
C MET A 1 7.38 3.15 8.26
N LEU A 2 6.72 4.18 7.72
CA LEU A 2 6.35 4.26 6.31
C LEU A 2 7.08 5.39 5.59
N TYR A 3 7.52 5.12 4.37
CA TYR A 3 8.21 6.07 3.49
C TYR A 3 7.57 6.11 2.11
N VAL A 4 7.46 7.31 1.52
CA VAL A 4 7.06 7.49 0.13
C VAL A 4 8.28 7.31 -0.76
N LEU A 5 8.18 6.43 -1.75
CA LEU A 5 9.25 6.20 -2.72
C LEU A 5 9.25 7.27 -3.82
N PRO A 6 10.43 7.61 -4.39
CA PRO A 6 10.58 8.68 -5.39
C PRO A 6 9.74 8.50 -6.65
N ASP A 7 9.42 7.25 -6.99
CA ASP A 7 8.63 6.87 -8.17
C ASP A 7 7.12 7.13 -8.00
N SER A 8 6.69 7.61 -6.83
CA SER A 8 5.30 8.05 -6.61
C SER A 8 4.98 9.28 -7.45
N ALA A 9 4.02 9.15 -8.37
CA ALA A 9 3.61 10.23 -9.27
C ALA A 9 2.15 10.09 -9.71
N GLY A 10 1.46 11.23 -9.77
CA GLY A 10 0.06 11.28 -10.22
C GLY A 10 -0.86 10.43 -9.35
N ASP A 11 -1.49 9.43 -9.96
CA ASP A 11 -2.38 8.47 -9.32
C ASP A 11 -1.67 7.21 -8.82
N MET A 12 -0.35 7.08 -9.00
CA MET A 12 0.47 5.99 -8.49
C MET A 12 1.17 6.40 -7.19
N LEU A 13 0.92 5.67 -6.10
CA LEU A 13 1.56 5.86 -4.80
C LEU A 13 2.40 4.64 -4.44
N MET A 14 3.72 4.84 -4.36
CA MET A 14 4.67 3.79 -4.01
C MET A 14 5.23 4.03 -2.61
N LEU A 15 5.13 3.03 -1.75
CA LEU A 15 5.47 3.11 -0.34
C LEU A 15 6.41 1.99 0.05
N GLN A 16 7.31 2.27 0.99
CA GLN A 16 8.08 1.26 1.72
C GLN A 16 7.71 1.29 3.19
N GLY A 17 7.32 0.14 3.73
CA GLY A 17 7.11 -0.09 5.16
C GLY A 17 8.18 -0.99 5.74
N ASN A 18 8.60 -0.68 6.97
CA ASN A 18 9.51 -1.50 7.78
C ASN A 18 9.09 -1.51 9.25
N GLY A 19 9.58 -2.47 10.03
CA GLY A 19 9.21 -2.61 11.45
C GLY A 19 7.70 -2.65 11.65
N ASN A 20 7.20 -1.75 12.50
CA ASN A 20 5.78 -1.57 12.74
C ASN A 20 5.18 -0.47 11.84
N LEU A 21 4.01 -0.73 11.24
CA LEU A 21 3.19 0.30 10.60
C LEU A 21 2.08 0.77 11.54
N SER A 22 2.21 2.03 11.96
CA SER A 22 1.34 2.64 12.97
C SER A 22 0.18 3.42 12.39
N GLN A 23 -0.77 3.81 13.25
CA GLN A 23 -1.82 4.77 12.87
C GLN A 23 -1.23 6.11 12.42
N LYS A 24 -0.10 6.53 12.98
CA LYS A 24 0.60 7.76 12.57
C LYS A 24 1.16 7.61 11.15
N ASP A 25 1.69 6.45 10.79
CA ASP A 25 2.14 6.18 9.42
C ASP A 25 0.96 6.22 8.43
N TYR A 26 -0.21 5.72 8.85
CA TYR A 26 -1.44 5.81 8.04
C TYR A 26 -1.84 7.28 7.79
N THR A 27 -1.92 8.10 8.83
CA THR A 27 -2.40 9.49 8.69
C THR A 27 -1.37 10.42 8.09
N ASP A 28 -0.16 10.41 8.63
CA ASP A 28 0.82 11.47 8.39
C ASP A 28 1.67 11.20 7.14
N VAL A 29 1.64 9.97 6.64
CA VAL A 29 2.36 9.58 5.42
C VAL A 29 1.38 9.13 4.34
N PHE A 30 0.58 8.09 4.57
CA PHE A 30 -0.30 7.54 3.53
C PHE A 30 -1.38 8.54 3.09
N LEU A 31 -2.23 9.01 4.02
CA LEU A 31 -3.29 9.96 3.66
C LEU A 31 -2.75 11.31 3.22
N ALA A 32 -1.73 11.83 3.93
CA ALA A 32 -1.10 13.10 3.57
C ALA A 32 -0.51 13.08 2.15
N GLN A 33 0.08 11.95 1.73
CA GLN A 33 0.62 11.83 0.38
C GLN A 33 -0.48 11.74 -0.67
N ILE A 34 -1.59 11.02 -0.39
CA ILE A 34 -2.76 10.98 -1.28
C ILE A 34 -3.29 12.40 -1.52
N GLU A 35 -3.53 13.17 -0.45
CA GLU A 35 -4.03 14.55 -0.55
C GLU A 35 -3.09 15.45 -1.36
N LYS A 36 -1.78 15.27 -1.20
CA LYS A 36 -0.77 16.06 -1.89
C LYS A 36 -0.69 15.77 -3.39
N GLN A 37 -0.85 14.51 -3.81
CA GLN A 37 -0.53 14.09 -5.18
C GLN A 37 -1.75 13.77 -6.05
N LEU A 38 -2.84 13.28 -5.45
CA LEU A 38 -3.97 12.75 -6.20
C LEU A 38 -4.88 13.89 -6.67
N LYS A 39 -5.13 13.94 -7.97
CA LYS A 39 -6.04 14.95 -8.54
C LYS A 39 -7.50 14.57 -8.23
N PRO A 40 -8.39 15.56 -8.00
CA PRO A 40 -9.81 15.31 -7.84
C PRO A 40 -10.38 14.47 -8.99
N GLY A 41 -11.15 13.43 -8.65
CA GLY A 41 -11.76 12.52 -9.62
C GLY A 41 -10.82 11.48 -10.24
N SER A 42 -9.57 11.38 -9.77
CA SER A 42 -8.66 10.28 -10.13
C SER A 42 -8.81 9.12 -9.14
N THR A 43 -8.56 7.90 -9.62
CA THR A 43 -8.54 6.68 -8.79
C THR A 43 -7.10 6.33 -8.45
N LEU A 44 -6.83 6.00 -7.19
CA LEU A 44 -5.49 5.72 -6.69
C LEU A 44 -5.04 4.29 -7.02
N ARG A 45 -3.76 4.14 -7.34
CA ARG A 45 -3.05 2.86 -7.48
C ARG A 45 -1.92 2.85 -6.46
N VAL A 46 -1.82 1.78 -5.67
CA VAL A 46 -0.88 1.71 -4.55
C VAL A 46 0.06 0.52 -4.69
N LEU A 47 1.35 0.74 -4.47
CA LEU A 47 2.34 -0.32 -4.27
C LEU A 47 2.92 -0.17 -2.87
N LEU A 48 2.70 -1.17 -2.02
CA LEU A 48 3.21 -1.24 -0.66
C LEU A 48 4.30 -2.32 -0.58
N TYR A 49 5.55 -1.88 -0.52
CA TYR A 49 6.70 -2.75 -0.31
C TYR A 49 6.99 -2.87 1.19
N LEU A 50 6.83 -4.06 1.74
CA LEU A 50 7.19 -4.39 3.12
C LEU A 50 8.53 -5.13 3.08
N ASP A 51 9.57 -4.50 3.62
CA ASP A 51 10.90 -5.10 3.63
C ASP A 51 11.03 -6.21 4.69
N HIS A 52 12.21 -6.81 4.74
CA HIS A 52 12.52 -7.92 5.65
C HIS A 52 12.42 -7.56 7.15
N ASP A 53 12.47 -6.28 7.49
CA ASP A 53 12.35 -5.80 8.87
C ASP A 53 10.88 -5.57 9.28
N PHE A 54 9.92 -5.69 8.36
CA PHE A 54 8.50 -5.57 8.67
C PHE A 54 8.04 -6.66 9.65
N SER A 55 7.35 -6.25 10.72
CA SER A 55 7.04 -7.13 11.84
C SER A 55 5.56 -7.15 12.24
N HIS A 56 4.82 -6.04 12.15
CA HIS A 56 3.37 -6.03 12.36
C HIS A 56 2.70 -4.73 11.90
N PHE A 57 1.37 -4.76 11.87
CA PHE A 57 0.50 -3.58 11.85
C PHE A 57 0.02 -3.30 13.27
N ASP A 58 -0.11 -2.03 13.66
CA ASP A 58 -0.73 -1.69 14.94
C ASP A 58 -2.22 -2.07 14.94
N GLU A 59 -2.69 -2.79 15.97
CA GLU A 59 -4.06 -3.32 16.06
C GLU A 59 -5.13 -2.22 16.01
N ASP A 60 -4.85 -1.07 16.65
CA ASP A 60 -5.74 0.10 16.68
C ASP A 60 -5.61 0.99 15.43
N SER A 61 -4.84 0.57 14.42
CA SER A 61 -4.62 1.34 13.20
C SER A 61 -5.57 0.94 12.07
N ASN A 62 -5.69 1.83 11.10
CA ASN A 62 -6.39 1.57 9.85
C ASN A 62 -5.61 0.67 8.88
N TRP A 63 -4.43 0.16 9.27
CA TRP A 63 -3.68 -0.85 8.50
C TRP A 63 -4.28 -2.25 8.68
N ASN A 64 -5.54 -2.40 8.31
CA ASN A 64 -6.21 -3.70 8.24
C ASN A 64 -7.12 -3.75 7.02
N ALA A 65 -7.41 -4.97 6.56
CA ALA A 65 -8.12 -5.21 5.31
C ALA A 65 -9.53 -4.57 5.25
N GLN A 66 -10.20 -4.38 6.39
CA GLN A 66 -11.55 -3.82 6.42
C GLN A 66 -11.55 -2.28 6.40
N LEU A 67 -10.53 -1.66 6.99
CA LEU A 67 -10.47 -0.21 7.18
C LEU A 67 -9.60 0.50 6.15
N LEU A 68 -8.52 -0.12 5.67
CA LEU A 68 -7.52 0.52 4.81
C LEU A 68 -8.15 1.32 3.66
N PHE A 69 -9.02 0.66 2.88
CA PHE A 69 -9.70 1.25 1.73
C PHE A 69 -10.78 2.24 2.19
N LYS A 70 -11.65 1.82 3.10
CA LYS A 70 -12.80 2.62 3.57
C LYS A 70 -12.38 3.92 4.25
N ALA A 71 -11.35 3.88 5.09
CA ALA A 71 -10.86 5.01 5.86
C ALA A 71 -9.98 5.95 5.03
N SER A 72 -9.56 5.55 3.83
CA SER A 72 -8.77 6.41 2.94
C SER A 72 -9.57 7.56 2.33
N GLY A 73 -10.90 7.43 2.29
CA GLY A 73 -11.80 8.39 1.63
C GLY A 73 -11.57 8.51 0.12
N THR A 74 -10.78 7.61 -0.46
CA THR A 74 -10.31 7.63 -1.84
C THR A 74 -10.63 6.29 -2.50
N ASP A 75 -11.00 6.33 -3.78
CA ASP A 75 -11.15 5.12 -4.57
C ASP A 75 -9.77 4.55 -4.90
N ILE A 76 -9.51 3.30 -4.53
CA ILE A 76 -8.25 2.60 -4.78
C ILE A 76 -8.54 1.49 -5.79
N ALA A 77 -8.09 1.66 -7.03
CA ALA A 77 -8.33 0.70 -8.10
C ALA A 77 -7.54 -0.60 -7.91
N ARG A 78 -6.29 -0.48 -7.47
CA ARG A 78 -5.37 -1.60 -7.29
C ARG A 78 -4.40 -1.31 -6.16
N MET A 79 -4.08 -2.36 -5.40
CA MET A 79 -3.02 -2.36 -4.41
C MET A 79 -2.12 -3.58 -4.60
N ALA A 80 -0.85 -3.36 -4.95
CA ALA A 80 0.17 -4.39 -4.91
C ALA A 80 0.82 -4.41 -3.53
N ILE A 81 0.77 -5.55 -2.83
CA ILE A 81 1.49 -5.76 -1.56
C ILE A 81 2.67 -6.68 -1.86
N ILE A 82 3.88 -6.20 -1.56
CA ILE A 82 5.11 -6.92 -1.80
C ILE A 82 5.73 -7.26 -0.45
N SER A 83 5.84 -8.54 -0.11
CA SER A 83 6.39 -8.98 1.17
C SER A 83 6.90 -10.42 1.08
N ASP A 84 7.68 -10.86 2.06
CA ASP A 84 8.11 -12.24 2.21
C ASP A 84 8.04 -12.68 3.69
N GLY A 85 8.13 -14.00 3.92
CA GLY A 85 8.20 -14.57 5.27
C GLY A 85 7.00 -14.18 6.15
N SER A 86 7.27 -13.68 7.36
CA SER A 86 6.23 -13.24 8.30
C SER A 86 5.38 -12.09 7.76
N GLY A 87 5.92 -11.24 6.89
CA GLY A 87 5.16 -10.16 6.26
C GLY A 87 4.00 -10.70 5.41
N ASN A 88 4.22 -11.81 4.70
CA ASN A 88 3.19 -12.45 3.88
C ASN A 88 2.02 -12.98 4.74
N ASP A 89 2.33 -13.59 5.88
CA ASP A 89 1.32 -14.11 6.81
C ASP A 89 0.48 -12.95 7.41
N LEU A 90 1.12 -11.84 7.77
CA LEU A 90 0.45 -10.65 8.28
C LEU A 90 -0.45 -9.99 7.22
N CYS A 91 -0.02 -10.02 5.97
CA CYS A 91 -0.77 -9.45 4.84
C CYS A 91 -1.85 -10.38 4.28
N SER A 92 -1.89 -11.65 4.69
CA SER A 92 -2.83 -12.65 4.16
C SER A 92 -4.31 -12.27 4.33
N SER A 93 -4.62 -11.40 5.30
CA SER A 93 -5.98 -10.88 5.52
C SER A 93 -6.44 -9.87 4.45
N PHE A 94 -5.51 -9.25 3.71
CA PHE A 94 -5.79 -8.33 2.61
C PHE A 94 -6.12 -9.11 1.34
N ASN A 95 -7.30 -9.73 1.31
CA ASN A 95 -7.76 -10.56 0.21
C ASN A 95 -9.03 -9.99 -0.41
N THR A 96 -8.90 -8.85 -1.10
CA THR A 96 -9.97 -8.22 -1.87
C THR A 96 -9.68 -8.31 -3.37
N ALA A 97 -10.62 -7.95 -4.23
CA ALA A 97 -10.45 -8.02 -5.68
C ALA A 97 -9.39 -7.02 -6.20
N GLU A 98 -9.14 -5.96 -5.44
CA GLU A 98 -8.21 -4.88 -5.75
C GLU A 98 -6.79 -5.18 -5.29
N VAL A 99 -6.58 -6.16 -4.40
CA VAL A 99 -5.28 -6.47 -3.81
C VAL A 99 -4.62 -7.65 -4.51
N GLN A 100 -3.34 -7.50 -4.87
CA GLN A 100 -2.51 -8.60 -5.30
C GLN A 100 -1.18 -8.66 -4.53
N HIS A 101 -0.82 -9.88 -4.11
CA HIS A 101 0.40 -10.14 -3.35
C HIS A 101 1.53 -10.61 -4.25
N PHE A 102 2.75 -10.18 -3.95
CA PHE A 102 3.97 -10.50 -4.69
C PHE A 102 5.12 -10.76 -3.71
N ALA A 103 6.05 -11.64 -4.10
CA ALA A 103 7.29 -11.83 -3.35
C ALA A 103 8.22 -10.61 -3.52
N THR A 104 9.17 -10.38 -2.60
CA THR A 104 10.09 -9.22 -2.73
C THR A 104 10.92 -9.26 -4.00
N ALA A 105 11.27 -10.48 -4.47
CA ALA A 105 11.96 -10.70 -5.74
C ALA A 105 11.13 -10.33 -6.98
N GLU A 106 9.82 -10.12 -6.83
CA GLU A 106 8.88 -9.78 -7.90
C GLU A 106 8.52 -8.28 -7.94
N PHE A 107 9.31 -7.41 -7.31
CA PHE A 107 9.02 -5.97 -7.25
C PHE A 107 8.65 -5.34 -8.60
N LEU A 108 9.45 -5.60 -9.65
CA LEU A 108 9.18 -5.05 -10.98
C LEU A 108 7.87 -5.58 -11.58
N LYS A 109 7.53 -6.85 -11.32
CA LYS A 109 6.27 -7.45 -11.76
C LYS A 109 5.07 -6.84 -11.04
N ALA A 110 5.21 -6.60 -9.74
CA ALA A 110 4.20 -5.91 -8.93
C ALA A 110 3.96 -4.48 -9.42
N MET A 111 5.04 -3.75 -9.70
CA MET A 111 4.99 -2.40 -10.25
C MET A 111 4.31 -2.38 -11.62
N HIS A 112 4.68 -3.30 -12.52
CA HIS A 112 4.03 -3.41 -13.83
C HIS A 112 2.53 -3.72 -13.71
N TRP A 113 2.14 -4.70 -12.89
CA TRP A 113 0.73 -5.03 -12.69
C TRP A 113 -0.08 -3.87 -12.10
N CYS A 114 0.53 -3.09 -11.21
CA CYS A 114 -0.11 -1.92 -10.61
C CYS A 114 -0.26 -0.79 -11.64
N ASP A 115 0.70 -0.63 -12.57
CA ASP A 115 0.67 0.41 -13.60
C ASP A 115 -0.18 0.06 -14.84
N GLU A 116 -0.62 -1.19 -14.98
CA GLU A 116 -1.45 -1.62 -16.11
C GLU A 116 -2.76 -0.79 -16.22
N PRO A 117 -3.18 -0.42 -17.45
CA PRO A 117 -4.47 0.22 -17.67
C PRO A 117 -5.63 -0.62 -17.12
N LEU A 118 -6.54 0.05 -16.41
CA LEU A 118 -7.79 -0.55 -15.97
C LEU A 118 -8.70 -0.70 -17.20
N ASN A 119 -9.02 -1.95 -17.55
CA ASN A 119 -9.94 -2.27 -18.65
C ASN A 119 -11.40 -2.04 -18.27
#